data_AF-A0A8H6SXZ0-F1
#
_entry.id   AF-A0A8H6SXZ0-F1
#
_cell.length_a   1.000
_cell.length_b   1.000
_cell.length_c   1.000
_cell.angle_alpha   90.00
_cell.angle_beta   90.00
_cell.angle_gamma   90.00
#
_symmetry.space_group_name_H-M   'P 1'
#
loop_
_entity.id
_entity.type
_entity.pdbx_description
1 polymer ?
#
loop_
_entity_poly.entity_id
_entity_poly.type
_entity_poly.pdbx_seq_one_letter_code
_entity_poly.pdbx_strand_id
1 'polypeptide(L)'
;MFRIAVFRSARAIRPQILRPCYNIPRRYESSVSDVDKHAAAKKAAQVLSDDLQRDWDAPIIMYNELLPKIKSPSPDSYLIDVREPEEVIQGMIPSAVNLPLSVLANSLHLQPGEFKARHGFEKPGKEQEVTFYCRSGKRSTSASDIAKRNGYTNVLNYTGSWLDNAMLSFRLASARLCRVRFRLPPSAYPRHRNLATPPTQLASSTLPIERYHALSDQTMDGLLHSLEELVDSIAIAGYEVEYHSGVLTLQLADHGTYVINKQPPNKQIWLSSPFSGPKRYDYVEQTDSWVYSRDGKSLSDLLNEELSATLRRPVDVTQSLE
;
A
#
# COMPACT_ATOMS: atom_id res chain seq x y z
N MET A 1 -60.41 15.48 -69.68
CA MET A 1 -59.31 16.41 -70.05
C MET A 1 -58.09 16.08 -69.20
N PHE A 2 -56.93 15.89 -69.86
CA PHE A 2 -55.52 16.01 -69.41
C PHE A 2 -54.90 15.13 -68.29
N ARG A 3 -53.94 14.29 -68.75
CA ARG A 3 -52.58 13.88 -68.27
C ARG A 3 -52.17 14.20 -66.81
N ILE A 4 -51.39 13.37 -66.11
CA ILE A 4 -49.91 13.24 -66.22
C ILE A 4 -49.40 11.93 -65.55
N ALA A 5 -48.24 11.47 -66.04
CA ALA A 5 -47.47 10.24 -65.80
C ALA A 5 -46.82 10.08 -64.42
N VAL A 6 -46.52 8.83 -64.03
CA VAL A 6 -45.37 8.49 -63.18
C VAL A 6 -44.61 7.31 -63.79
N PHE A 7 -43.29 7.48 -63.83
CA PHE A 7 -42.26 6.69 -64.53
C PHE A 7 -41.96 5.32 -63.91
N ARG A 8 -41.56 4.38 -64.79
CA ARG A 8 -40.90 3.09 -64.48
C ARG A 8 -39.39 3.31 -64.25
N SER A 9 -38.77 2.55 -63.33
CA SER A 9 -37.39 2.04 -63.43
C SER A 9 -37.12 1.02 -62.30
N ALA A 10 -37.13 -0.28 -62.60
CA ALA A 10 -35.97 -1.14 -62.88
C ALA A 10 -35.21 -1.64 -61.62
N ARG A 11 -35.40 -2.94 -61.32
CA ARG A 11 -34.61 -3.73 -60.36
C ARG A 11 -33.17 -3.88 -60.88
N ALA A 12 -32.19 -3.51 -60.06
CA ALA A 12 -30.79 -3.89 -60.26
C ALA A 12 -30.40 -4.97 -59.25
N ILE A 13 -30.04 -6.14 -59.75
CA ILE A 13 -29.51 -7.29 -59.02
C ILE A 13 -28.07 -6.96 -58.60
N ARG A 14 -27.75 -6.99 -57.30
CA ARG A 14 -26.36 -6.93 -56.82
C ARG A 14 -25.82 -8.34 -56.56
N PRO A 15 -24.61 -8.67 -57.03
CA PRO A 15 -24.01 -9.98 -56.79
C PRO A 15 -23.49 -10.08 -55.34
N GLN A 16 -23.71 -11.23 -54.70
CA GLN A 16 -23.12 -11.55 -53.40
C GLN A 16 -21.63 -11.87 -53.58
N ILE A 17 -20.76 -11.04 -53.01
CA ILE A 17 -19.33 -11.32 -52.87
C ILE A 17 -19.17 -12.13 -51.58
N LEU A 18 -18.94 -13.43 -51.72
CA LEU A 18 -18.54 -14.32 -50.62
C LEU A 18 -17.15 -13.89 -50.11
N ARG A 19 -17.07 -13.47 -48.84
CA ARG A 19 -15.78 -13.25 -48.16
C ARG A 19 -15.26 -14.59 -47.63
N PRO A 20 -13.98 -14.95 -47.86
CA PRO A 20 -13.41 -16.16 -47.28
C PRO A 20 -13.24 -15.99 -45.77
N CYS A 21 -13.76 -16.97 -45.02
CA CYS A 21 -13.56 -17.09 -43.58
C CYS A 21 -12.11 -17.50 -43.30
N TYR A 22 -11.27 -16.56 -42.87
CA TYR A 22 -9.97 -16.92 -42.29
C TYR A 22 -10.19 -17.36 -40.84
N ASN A 23 -9.91 -18.63 -40.58
CA ASN A 23 -9.98 -19.27 -39.28
C ASN A 23 -8.82 -18.76 -38.41
N ILE A 24 -9.10 -17.89 -37.44
CA ILE A 24 -8.10 -17.49 -36.44
C ILE A 24 -7.97 -18.67 -35.46
N PRO A 25 -6.78 -19.28 -35.28
CA PRO A 25 -6.64 -20.34 -34.29
C PRO A 25 -6.88 -19.75 -32.90
N ARG A 26 -7.86 -20.30 -32.17
CA ARG A 26 -8.05 -20.08 -30.74
C ARG A 26 -6.72 -20.39 -30.04
N ARG A 27 -6.15 -19.39 -29.37
CA ARG A 27 -5.04 -19.60 -28.43
C ARG A 27 -5.57 -20.50 -27.33
N TYR A 28 -5.04 -21.72 -27.26
CA TYR A 28 -5.36 -22.69 -26.22
C TYR A 28 -4.77 -22.14 -24.91
N GLU A 29 -5.65 -21.62 -24.05
CA GLU A 29 -5.30 -21.18 -22.71
C GLU A 29 -5.00 -22.44 -21.89
N SER A 30 -3.71 -22.71 -21.69
CA SER A 30 -3.23 -23.89 -21.00
C SER A 30 -3.73 -23.87 -19.56
N SER A 31 -4.57 -24.87 -19.26
CA SER A 31 -5.01 -25.34 -17.95
C SER A 31 -4.10 -24.96 -16.77
N VAL A 32 -4.60 -24.09 -15.89
CA VAL A 32 -4.22 -24.07 -14.48
C VAL A 32 -4.37 -25.50 -13.94
N SER A 33 -3.32 -26.02 -13.31
CA SER A 33 -3.30 -27.41 -12.85
C SER A 33 -4.41 -27.67 -11.84
N ASP A 34 -5.00 -28.87 -11.83
CA ASP A 34 -6.13 -29.17 -10.94
C ASP A 34 -5.74 -29.15 -9.45
N VAL A 35 -4.44 -29.16 -9.15
CA VAL A 35 -3.87 -28.99 -7.80
C VAL A 35 -4.07 -27.55 -7.30
N ASP A 36 -3.89 -26.56 -8.18
CA ASP A 36 -4.01 -25.13 -7.84
C ASP A 36 -5.47 -24.74 -7.59
N LYS A 37 -6.40 -25.34 -8.35
CA LYS A 37 -7.85 -25.12 -8.17
C LYS A 37 -8.35 -25.70 -6.85
N HIS A 38 -7.86 -26.87 -6.46
CA HIS A 38 -8.23 -27.51 -5.19
C HIS A 38 -7.69 -26.73 -3.99
N ALA A 39 -6.44 -26.23 -4.06
CA ALA A 39 -5.86 -25.39 -3.04
C ALA A 39 -6.59 -24.04 -2.91
N ALA A 40 -6.94 -23.41 -4.03
CA ALA A 40 -7.72 -22.18 -4.06
C ALA A 40 -9.14 -22.36 -3.49
N ALA A 41 -9.82 -23.46 -3.84
CA ALA A 41 -11.13 -23.79 -3.30
C ALA A 41 -11.10 -24.08 -1.80
N LYS A 42 -10.05 -24.75 -1.31
CA LYS A 42 -9.86 -24.99 0.13
C LYS A 42 -9.57 -23.70 0.89
N LYS A 43 -8.76 -22.80 0.31
CA LYS A 43 -8.49 -21.47 0.86
C LYS A 43 -9.75 -20.61 0.88
N ALA A 44 -10.55 -20.63 -0.18
CA ALA A 44 -11.83 -19.92 -0.24
C ALA A 44 -12.86 -20.47 0.75
N ALA A 45 -12.96 -21.79 0.91
CA ALA A 45 -13.82 -22.42 1.91
C ALA A 45 -13.38 -22.09 3.34
N GLN A 46 -12.08 -21.98 3.57
CA GLN A 46 -11.51 -21.59 4.87
C GLN A 46 -11.75 -20.11 5.19
N VAL A 47 -11.67 -19.23 4.19
CA VAL A 47 -12.05 -17.82 4.32
C VAL A 47 -13.56 -17.69 4.58
N LEU A 48 -14.40 -18.48 3.91
CA LEU A 48 -15.85 -18.51 4.17
C LEU A 48 -16.18 -19.01 5.58
N SER A 49 -15.47 -20.02 6.09
CA SER A 49 -15.62 -20.45 7.48
C SER A 49 -15.09 -19.41 8.47
N ASP A 50 -14.03 -18.67 8.10
CA ASP A 50 -13.44 -17.60 8.91
C ASP A 50 -14.38 -16.40 9.08
N ASP A 51 -15.20 -16.09 8.08
CA ASP A 51 -16.20 -15.02 8.14
C ASP A 51 -17.44 -15.38 8.97
N LEU A 52 -17.76 -16.67 9.08
CA LEU A 52 -18.89 -17.17 9.86
C LEU A 52 -18.59 -17.32 11.37
N GLN A 53 -17.38 -16.99 11.81
CA GLN A 53 -16.88 -17.32 13.16
C GLN A 53 -16.10 -16.17 13.84
N ARG A 54 -16.39 -14.91 13.51
CA ARG A 54 -15.87 -13.73 14.23
C ARG A 54 -16.68 -13.45 15.50
N ASP A 55 -16.64 -14.38 16.46
CA ASP A 55 -17.30 -14.22 17.77
C ASP A 55 -16.36 -13.65 18.84
N TRP A 56 -15.12 -13.33 18.46
CA TRP A 56 -14.07 -12.91 19.39
C TRP A 56 -13.31 -11.72 18.82
N ASP A 57 -13.01 -10.77 19.69
CA ASP A 57 -12.06 -9.69 19.43
C ASP A 57 -10.89 -9.81 20.39
N ALA A 58 -9.67 -9.66 19.87
CA ALA A 58 -8.48 -9.69 20.68
C ALA A 58 -8.42 -8.48 21.62
N PRO A 59 -8.16 -8.68 22.93
CA PRO A 59 -7.94 -7.57 23.85
C PRO A 59 -6.82 -6.68 23.36
N ILE A 60 -7.13 -5.39 23.24
CA ILE A 60 -6.19 -4.39 22.75
C ILE A 60 -5.34 -3.91 23.93
N ILE A 61 -4.02 -3.99 23.78
CA ILE A 61 -3.06 -3.45 24.75
C ILE A 61 -2.61 -2.05 24.31
N MET A 62 -2.44 -1.16 25.29
CA MET A 62 -1.87 0.17 25.08
C MET A 62 -0.36 0.19 25.33
N TYR A 63 0.35 1.15 24.73
CA TYR A 63 1.81 1.24 24.83
C TYR A 63 2.33 1.27 26.27
N ASN A 64 1.63 1.95 27.18
CA ASN A 64 2.04 2.07 28.59
C ASN A 64 2.08 0.72 29.32
N GLU A 65 1.22 -0.22 28.93
CA GLU A 65 1.18 -1.57 29.49
C GLU A 65 2.21 -2.50 28.84
N LEU A 66 2.60 -2.19 27.59
CA LEU A 66 3.62 -2.93 26.86
C LEU A 66 5.05 -2.56 27.29
N LEU A 67 5.29 -1.30 27.67
CA LEU A 67 6.57 -0.80 28.15
C LEU A 67 7.29 -1.67 29.21
N PRO A 68 6.64 -2.08 30.32
CA PRO A 68 7.29 -2.93 31.31
C PRO A 68 7.69 -4.29 30.72
N LYS A 69 6.87 -4.85 29.82
CA LYS A 69 7.13 -6.13 29.13
C LYS A 69 8.33 -6.03 28.19
N ILE A 70 8.50 -4.88 27.53
CA ILE A 70 9.67 -4.62 26.68
C ILE A 70 10.94 -4.51 27.53
N LYS A 71 10.90 -3.75 28.63
CA LYS A 71 12.09 -3.52 29.48
C LYS A 71 12.54 -4.77 30.23
N SER A 72 11.59 -5.61 30.63
CA SER A 72 11.82 -6.82 31.41
C SER A 72 11.26 -8.03 30.65
N PRO A 73 11.97 -8.55 29.63
CA PRO A 73 11.52 -9.71 28.87
C PRO A 73 11.46 -10.94 29.79
N SER A 74 10.29 -11.55 29.90
CA SER A 74 10.08 -12.81 30.61
C SER A 74 9.92 -13.97 29.61
N PRO A 75 10.33 -15.21 29.96
CA PRO A 75 10.12 -16.38 29.10
C PRO A 75 8.64 -16.72 28.84
N ASP A 76 7.75 -16.18 29.69
CA ASP A 76 6.30 -16.43 29.66
C ASP A 76 5.52 -15.44 28.79
N SER A 77 6.17 -14.38 28.31
CA SER A 77 5.56 -13.38 27.43
C SER A 77 6.33 -13.25 26.11
N TYR A 78 5.60 -13.36 25.01
CA TYR A 78 6.13 -13.20 23.66
C TYR A 78 5.58 -11.93 23.03
N LEU A 79 6.48 -11.15 22.46
CA LEU A 79 6.15 -10.01 21.61
C LEU A 79 6.54 -10.34 20.18
N ILE A 80 5.53 -10.47 19.30
CA ILE A 80 5.71 -10.97 17.93
C ILE A 80 5.40 -9.86 16.92
N ASP A 81 6.38 -9.55 16.09
CA ASP A 81 6.27 -8.66 14.93
C ASP A 81 5.79 -9.45 13.71
N VAL A 82 4.59 -9.15 13.23
CA VAL A 82 3.99 -9.86 12.09
C VAL A 82 4.25 -9.21 10.73
N ARG A 83 5.17 -8.24 10.69
CA ARG A 83 5.63 -7.60 9.44
C ARG A 83 6.51 -8.55 8.61
N GLU A 84 6.62 -8.26 7.32
CA GLU A 84 7.53 -9.00 6.45
C GLU A 84 8.99 -8.63 6.77
N PRO A 85 9.96 -9.55 6.57
CA PRO A 85 11.35 -9.34 6.99
C PRO A 85 11.99 -8.08 6.40
N GLU A 86 11.60 -7.70 5.19
CA GLU A 86 12.11 -6.51 4.50
C GLU A 86 11.76 -5.21 5.23
N GLU A 87 10.58 -5.14 5.86
CA GLU A 87 10.14 -3.99 6.67
C GLU A 87 10.89 -3.94 8.02
N VAL A 88 11.17 -5.11 8.59
CA VAL A 88 11.78 -5.29 9.91
C VAL A 88 13.23 -4.79 9.96
N ILE A 89 13.93 -4.83 8.82
CA ILE A 89 15.30 -4.30 8.67
C ILE A 89 15.38 -2.81 9.02
N GLN A 90 14.30 -2.04 8.82
CA GLN A 90 14.24 -0.61 9.15
C GLN A 90 14.16 -0.33 10.66
N GLY A 91 13.86 -1.36 11.45
CA GLY A 91 13.82 -1.33 12.91
C GLY A 91 12.63 -2.10 13.50
N MET A 92 12.88 -2.75 14.62
CA MET A 92 11.89 -3.50 15.41
C MET A 92 11.99 -3.15 16.90
N ILE A 93 10.99 -3.54 17.70
CA ILE A 93 11.07 -3.45 19.15
C ILE A 93 12.21 -4.38 19.64
N PRO A 94 13.19 -3.90 20.45
CA PRO A 94 14.37 -4.70 20.82
C PRO A 94 14.10 -6.05 21.49
N SER A 95 12.93 -6.22 22.13
CA SER A 95 12.51 -7.46 22.80
C SER A 95 11.56 -8.31 21.96
N ALA A 96 11.24 -7.88 20.74
CA ALA A 96 10.34 -8.58 19.85
C ALA A 96 11.06 -9.60 18.96
N VAL A 97 10.34 -10.66 18.60
CA VAL A 97 10.74 -11.63 17.58
C VAL A 97 9.91 -11.41 16.32
N ASN A 98 10.48 -11.63 15.15
CA ASN A 98 9.75 -11.51 13.88
C ASN A 98 9.17 -12.85 13.44
N LEU A 99 7.88 -12.87 13.14
CA LEU A 99 7.16 -13.99 12.54
C LEU A 99 6.12 -13.44 11.55
N PRO A 100 6.47 -13.30 10.26
CA PRO A 100 5.61 -12.67 9.26
C PRO A 100 4.23 -13.32 9.13
N LEU A 101 3.20 -12.53 8.86
CA LEU A 101 1.83 -13.01 8.71
C LEU A 101 1.70 -14.10 7.62
N SER A 102 2.44 -13.96 6.53
CA SER A 102 2.50 -14.91 5.42
C SER A 102 2.94 -16.33 5.84
N VAL A 103 3.83 -16.41 6.84
CA VAL A 103 4.43 -17.67 7.33
C VAL A 103 3.79 -18.13 8.65
N LEU A 104 3.14 -17.24 9.40
CA LEU A 104 2.54 -17.49 10.71
C LEU A 104 1.60 -18.70 10.70
N ALA A 105 0.62 -18.73 9.80
CA ALA A 105 -0.38 -19.80 9.72
C ALA A 105 0.24 -21.18 9.51
N ASN A 106 1.28 -21.28 8.70
CA ASN A 106 1.99 -22.54 8.48
C ASN A 106 2.90 -22.90 9.67
N SER A 107 3.51 -21.89 10.29
CA SER A 107 4.48 -22.07 11.37
C SER A 107 3.86 -22.59 12.66
N LEU A 108 2.63 -22.16 12.98
CA LEU A 108 1.93 -22.62 14.18
C LEU A 108 1.59 -24.12 14.12
N HIS A 109 1.49 -24.72 12.94
CA HIS A 109 1.28 -26.15 12.76
C HIS A 109 2.57 -26.99 12.85
N LEU A 110 3.75 -26.38 12.73
CA LEU A 110 5.03 -27.10 12.76
C LEU A 110 5.37 -27.60 14.18
N GLN A 111 6.19 -28.65 14.23
CA GLN A 111 6.75 -29.16 15.49
C GLN A 111 7.73 -28.15 16.11
N PRO A 112 7.88 -28.09 17.45
CA PRO A 112 8.73 -27.10 18.12
C PRO A 112 10.19 -27.08 17.65
N GLY A 113 10.75 -28.25 17.31
CA GLY A 113 12.12 -28.36 16.81
C GLY A 113 12.33 -27.73 15.43
N GLU A 114 11.40 -27.97 14.49
CA GLU A 114 11.44 -27.36 13.16
C GLU A 114 11.17 -25.86 13.21
N PHE A 115 10.26 -25.44 14.09
CA PHE A 115 9.95 -24.03 14.32
C PHE A 115 11.20 -23.26 14.75
N LYS A 116 11.95 -23.78 15.73
CA LYS A 116 13.21 -23.19 16.20
C LYS A 116 14.27 -23.13 15.11
N ALA A 117 14.37 -24.15 14.27
CA ALA A 117 15.32 -24.18 13.15
C ALA A 117 15.01 -23.13 12.07
N ARG A 118 13.74 -22.85 11.79
CA ARG A 118 13.33 -21.87 10.76
C ARG A 118 13.36 -20.43 11.26
N HIS A 119 12.84 -20.18 12.45
CA HIS A 119 12.59 -18.83 12.97
C HIS A 119 13.61 -18.36 14.01
N GLY A 120 14.43 -19.26 14.54
CA GLY A 120 15.50 -18.92 15.48
C GLY A 120 15.05 -18.69 16.93
N PHE A 121 13.77 -18.90 17.26
CA PHE A 121 13.25 -18.80 18.63
C PHE A 121 12.34 -19.98 18.99
N GLU A 122 12.06 -20.15 20.29
CA GLU A 122 11.25 -21.27 20.77
C GLU A 122 9.77 -21.05 20.47
N LYS A 123 9.06 -22.14 20.14
CA LYS A 123 7.64 -22.05 19.82
C LYS A 123 6.87 -21.65 21.09
N PRO A 124 6.04 -20.59 21.04
CA PRO A 124 5.25 -20.19 22.19
C PRO A 124 4.25 -21.29 22.56
N GLY A 125 4.16 -21.59 23.85
CA GLY A 125 3.16 -22.49 24.43
C GLY A 125 1.75 -21.91 24.31
N LYS A 126 0.73 -22.77 24.32
CA LYS A 126 -0.67 -22.37 24.12
C LYS A 126 -1.23 -21.48 25.23
N GLU A 127 -0.69 -21.62 26.44
CA GLU A 127 -1.08 -20.86 27.63
C GLU A 127 -0.23 -19.60 27.87
N GLN A 128 0.89 -19.50 27.16
CA GLN A 128 1.79 -18.35 27.30
C GLN A 128 1.15 -17.10 26.71
N GLU A 129 1.57 -15.95 27.24
CA GLU A 129 1.08 -14.67 26.76
C GLU A 129 1.73 -14.32 25.43
N VAL A 130 0.93 -14.13 24.38
CA VAL A 130 1.42 -13.78 23.05
C VAL A 130 0.80 -12.46 22.61
N THR A 131 1.64 -11.43 22.50
CA THR A 131 1.25 -10.11 22.00
C THR A 131 1.71 -9.95 20.56
N PHE A 132 0.78 -9.73 19.63
CA PHE A 132 1.08 -9.44 18.24
C PHE A 132 1.06 -7.93 17.99
N TYR A 133 1.99 -7.46 17.18
CA TYR A 133 1.97 -6.09 16.68
C TYR A 133 2.40 -6.01 15.22
N CYS A 134 1.99 -4.93 14.56
CA CYS A 134 2.39 -4.66 13.19
C CYS A 134 2.55 -3.16 12.95
N ARG A 135 2.61 -2.74 11.67
CA ARG A 135 2.76 -1.32 11.31
C ARG A 135 1.50 -0.51 11.59
N SER A 136 0.31 -1.01 11.30
CA SER A 136 -0.95 -0.23 11.30
C SER A 136 -2.10 -0.88 12.09
N GLY A 137 -1.82 -1.92 12.88
CA GLY A 137 -2.81 -2.72 13.61
C GLY A 137 -3.57 -3.77 12.77
N LYS A 138 -3.72 -3.60 11.45
CA LYS A 138 -4.53 -4.51 10.61
C LYS A 138 -4.01 -5.96 10.61
N ARG A 139 -2.71 -6.15 10.36
CA ARG A 139 -2.08 -7.50 10.30
C ARG A 139 -2.02 -8.20 11.65
N SER A 140 -1.86 -7.45 12.74
CA SER A 140 -1.81 -8.00 14.08
C SER A 140 -3.18 -8.49 14.55
N THR A 141 -4.27 -7.87 14.10
CA THR A 141 -5.63 -8.40 14.28
C THR A 141 -5.77 -9.76 13.60
N SER A 142 -5.46 -9.87 12.31
CA SER A 142 -5.53 -11.15 11.59
C SER A 142 -4.61 -12.22 12.20
N ALA A 143 -3.42 -11.84 12.66
CA ALA A 143 -2.51 -12.75 13.35
C ALA A 143 -3.09 -13.26 14.67
N SER A 144 -3.77 -12.39 15.42
CA SER A 144 -4.43 -12.76 16.67
C SER A 144 -5.55 -13.78 16.44
N ASP A 145 -6.32 -13.62 15.37
CA ASP A 145 -7.37 -14.57 14.98
C ASP A 145 -6.78 -15.93 14.58
N ILE A 146 -5.71 -15.92 13.78
CA ILE A 146 -4.98 -17.14 13.40
C ILE A 146 -4.46 -17.86 14.65
N ALA A 147 -3.87 -17.12 15.60
CA ALA A 147 -3.38 -17.70 16.85
C ALA A 147 -4.53 -18.28 17.69
N LYS A 148 -5.66 -17.57 17.82
CA LYS A 148 -6.82 -18.07 18.56
C LYS A 148 -7.35 -19.38 17.98
N ARG A 149 -7.45 -19.48 16.65
CA ARG A 149 -7.87 -20.70 15.94
C ARG A 149 -6.90 -21.87 16.13
N ASN A 150 -5.62 -21.59 16.36
CA ASN A 150 -4.60 -22.59 16.70
C ASN A 150 -4.61 -23.00 18.18
N GLY A 151 -5.55 -22.48 18.98
CA GLY A 151 -5.77 -22.86 20.38
C GLY A 151 -4.90 -22.11 21.37
N TYR A 152 -4.38 -20.93 21.01
CA TYR A 152 -3.73 -20.02 21.96
C TYR A 152 -4.80 -19.33 22.82
N THR A 153 -4.64 -19.38 24.15
CA THR A 153 -5.64 -18.85 25.08
C THR A 153 -5.41 -17.38 25.38
N ASN A 154 -4.16 -16.98 25.60
CA ASN A 154 -3.76 -15.64 26.00
C ASN A 154 -3.11 -14.87 24.83
N VAL A 155 -3.98 -14.36 23.94
CA VAL A 155 -3.59 -13.59 22.76
C VAL A 155 -3.98 -12.13 22.95
N LEU A 156 -3.02 -11.23 22.72
CA LEU A 156 -3.18 -9.80 22.90
C LEU A 156 -2.80 -9.08 21.60
N ASN A 157 -3.55 -8.05 21.24
CA ASN A 157 -3.27 -7.25 20.05
C ASN A 157 -2.74 -5.89 20.47
N TYR A 158 -1.51 -5.58 20.12
CA TYR A 158 -1.00 -4.22 20.20
C TYR A 158 -1.30 -3.51 18.88
N THR A 159 -2.38 -2.72 18.88
CA THR A 159 -2.81 -1.93 17.71
C THR A 159 -1.94 -0.69 17.49
N GLY A 160 -1.05 -0.38 18.44
CA GLY A 160 -0.13 0.73 18.31
C GLY A 160 0.79 0.54 17.10
N SER A 161 0.99 1.63 16.37
CA SER A 161 1.81 1.62 15.18
C SER A 161 3.29 1.57 15.59
N TRP A 162 4.16 1.00 14.74
CA TRP A 162 5.59 1.35 14.80
C TRP A 162 5.83 2.88 14.71
N LEU A 163 4.85 3.64 14.19
CA LEU A 163 4.80 5.10 14.16
C LEU A 163 4.30 5.75 15.47
N ASP A 164 3.89 4.99 16.48
CA ASP A 164 3.57 5.58 17.77
C ASP A 164 4.82 6.31 18.29
N ASN A 165 4.64 7.61 18.56
CA ASN A 165 5.65 8.60 18.94
C ASN A 165 6.55 8.20 20.13
N ALA A 166 6.29 7.06 20.76
CA ALA A 166 7.02 6.57 21.91
C ALA A 166 8.33 5.82 21.56
N MET A 167 8.51 5.39 20.31
CA MET A 167 9.74 4.73 19.82
C MET A 167 10.88 5.72 19.49
N LEU A 168 10.58 7.01 19.32
CA LEU A 168 11.61 8.05 19.06
C LEU A 168 12.66 8.13 20.19
N SER A 169 12.29 7.67 21.39
CA SER A 169 13.17 7.62 22.56
C SER A 169 14.28 6.56 22.47
N PHE A 170 14.08 5.46 21.76
CA PHE A 170 15.08 4.38 21.64
C PHE A 170 16.08 4.59 20.51
N ARG A 171 15.71 5.29 19.42
CA ARG A 171 16.63 5.61 18.31
C ARG A 171 17.82 6.48 18.74
N LEU A 172 17.66 7.29 19.80
CA LEU A 172 18.71 8.20 20.27
C LEU A 172 19.78 7.53 21.14
N ALA A 173 19.58 6.29 21.62
CA ALA A 173 20.51 5.61 22.52
C ALA A 173 21.65 4.88 21.78
N SER A 174 21.42 4.35 20.58
CA SER A 174 22.41 3.53 19.85
C SER A 174 23.37 4.33 18.95
N ALA A 175 23.12 5.62 18.72
CA ALA A 175 23.93 6.46 17.84
C ALA A 175 25.22 7.01 18.50
N ARG A 176 25.66 6.47 19.65
CA ARG A 176 26.85 6.97 20.38
C ARG A 176 28.14 6.16 20.22
N LEU A 177 28.16 5.06 19.48
CA LEU A 177 29.36 4.21 19.37
C LEU A 177 29.64 3.73 17.94
N CYS A 178 29.82 4.64 16.98
CA CYS A 178 30.71 4.34 15.85
C CYS A 178 31.17 5.62 15.14
N ARG A 179 32.23 6.23 15.66
CA ARG A 179 32.95 7.31 14.97
C ARG A 179 34.34 6.83 14.60
N VAL A 180 34.43 5.83 13.73
CA VAL A 180 35.69 5.46 13.09
C VAL A 180 35.91 6.41 11.91
N ARG A 181 36.84 7.36 12.08
CA ARG A 181 37.29 8.28 11.03
C ARG A 181 38.11 7.51 9.98
N PHE A 182 37.51 7.14 8.86
CA PHE A 182 38.26 6.83 7.64
C PHE A 182 38.55 8.13 6.88
N ARG A 183 39.84 8.48 6.74
CA ARG A 183 40.31 9.51 5.82
C ARG A 183 40.50 8.86 4.44
N LEU A 184 39.82 9.34 3.41
CA LEU A 184 40.09 9.00 2.01
C LEU A 184 40.98 10.08 1.36
N PRO A 185 41.90 9.70 0.46
CA PRO A 185 42.78 10.65 -0.24
C PRO A 185 42.10 11.31 -1.46
N PRO A 186 42.59 12.47 -1.92
CA PRO A 186 41.94 13.25 -2.98
C PRO A 186 42.58 12.97 -4.34
N SER A 187 41.90 12.27 -5.25
CA SER A 187 42.13 12.41 -6.69
C SER A 187 41.04 11.72 -7.50
N ALA A 188 40.40 12.51 -8.38
CA ALA A 188 39.52 12.17 -9.50
C ALA A 188 38.13 12.84 -9.37
N TYR A 189 38.08 14.15 -9.60
CA TYR A 189 36.83 14.84 -9.90
C TYR A 189 36.38 14.47 -11.32
N PRO A 190 35.20 13.86 -11.53
CA PRO A 190 34.55 13.94 -12.82
C PRO A 190 33.92 15.33 -12.98
N ARG A 191 33.97 15.78 -14.23
CA ARG A 191 33.66 17.13 -14.71
C ARG A 191 32.29 17.63 -14.27
N HIS A 192 32.28 18.92 -13.92
CA HIS A 192 31.13 19.82 -13.85
C HIS A 192 29.98 19.40 -14.78
N ARG A 193 28.87 18.95 -14.19
CA ARG A 193 27.56 19.16 -14.81
C ARG A 193 27.04 20.51 -14.32
N ASN A 194 26.56 21.27 -15.30
CA ASN A 194 26.16 22.66 -15.19
C ASN A 194 25.18 22.89 -14.05
N LEU A 195 25.37 24.05 -13.42
CA LEU A 195 24.57 24.66 -12.36
C LEU A 195 23.09 24.28 -12.50
N ALA A 196 22.61 23.45 -11.58
CA ALA A 196 21.19 23.40 -11.29
C ALA A 196 20.81 24.83 -10.87
N THR A 197 19.95 25.47 -11.66
CA THR A 197 19.29 26.72 -11.30
C THR A 197 18.81 26.57 -9.85
N PRO A 198 19.16 27.50 -8.92
CA PRO A 198 18.62 27.42 -7.57
C PRO A 198 17.10 27.34 -7.68
N PRO A 199 16.43 26.42 -6.95
CA PRO A 199 14.99 26.32 -7.02
C PRO A 199 14.43 27.69 -6.65
N THR A 200 13.59 28.27 -7.51
CA THR A 200 12.83 29.47 -7.15
C THR A 200 12.05 29.14 -5.87
N GLN A 201 12.49 29.71 -4.74
CA GLN A 201 11.77 29.65 -3.47
C GLN A 201 10.57 30.60 -3.60
N LEU A 202 9.52 30.16 -4.29
CA LEU A 202 8.26 30.88 -4.34
C LEU A 202 7.51 30.63 -3.03
N ALA A 203 7.32 31.73 -2.30
CA ALA A 203 6.42 31.97 -1.17
C ALA A 203 6.13 30.79 -0.23
N SER A 204 6.72 30.83 0.97
CA SER A 204 6.20 30.11 2.13
C SER A 204 4.69 30.31 2.23
N SER A 205 3.89 29.28 2.02
CA SER A 205 2.44 29.37 2.13
C SER A 205 2.07 29.93 3.51
N THR A 206 1.23 30.96 3.55
CA THR A 206 0.73 31.61 4.78
C THR A 206 -0.14 30.67 5.63
N LEU A 207 -0.49 29.50 5.10
CA LEU A 207 -1.36 28.53 5.75
C LEU A 207 -0.81 28.09 7.13
N PRO A 208 -1.60 28.16 8.21
CA PRO A 208 -1.20 27.65 9.52
C PRO A 208 -0.81 26.17 9.46
N ILE A 209 0.19 25.76 10.23
CA ILE A 209 0.68 24.37 10.22
C ILE A 209 -0.40 23.37 10.61
N GLU A 210 -1.24 23.70 11.59
CA GLU A 210 -2.38 22.87 12.01
C GLU A 210 -3.39 22.69 10.88
N ARG A 211 -3.68 23.77 10.14
CA ARG A 211 -4.57 23.73 8.97
C ARG A 211 -3.96 22.89 7.85
N TYR A 212 -2.65 22.97 7.64
CA TYR A 212 -1.94 22.12 6.68
C TYR A 212 -2.10 20.65 7.05
N HIS A 213 -1.88 20.30 8.32
CA HIS A 213 -2.02 18.92 8.78
C HIS A 213 -3.43 18.40 8.50
N ALA A 214 -4.47 19.13 8.94
CA ALA A 214 -5.86 18.75 8.72
C ALA A 214 -6.19 18.53 7.23
N LEU A 215 -5.84 19.51 6.37
CA LEU A 215 -6.13 19.44 4.94
C LEU A 215 -5.34 18.35 4.22
N SER A 216 -4.06 18.21 4.56
CA SER A 216 -3.20 17.20 3.94
C SER A 216 -3.53 15.79 4.39
N ASP A 217 -3.95 15.58 5.65
CA ASP A 217 -4.47 14.28 6.11
C ASP A 217 -5.77 13.94 5.39
N GLN A 218 -6.74 14.86 5.39
CA GLN A 218 -8.02 14.71 4.67
C GLN A 218 -7.82 14.38 3.18
N THR A 219 -6.89 15.06 2.52
CA THR A 219 -6.57 14.80 1.12
C THR A 219 -5.98 13.40 0.94
N MET A 220 -5.02 13.00 1.77
CA MET A 220 -4.36 11.69 1.63
C MET A 220 -5.31 10.54 1.95
N ASP A 221 -6.20 10.70 2.93
CA ASP A 221 -7.22 9.71 3.27
C ASP A 221 -8.25 9.57 2.13
N GLY A 222 -8.69 10.67 1.52
CA GLY A 222 -9.57 10.65 0.35
C GLY A 222 -8.91 9.98 -0.86
N LEU A 223 -7.66 10.36 -1.17
CA LEU A 223 -6.87 9.72 -2.24
C LEU A 223 -6.71 8.21 -1.98
N LEU A 224 -6.42 7.80 -0.75
CA LEU A 224 -6.28 6.40 -0.40
C LEU A 224 -7.57 5.63 -0.65
N HIS A 225 -8.71 6.13 -0.14
CA HIS A 225 -10.00 5.48 -0.31
C HIS A 225 -10.38 5.30 -1.78
N SER A 226 -10.29 6.36 -2.58
CA SER A 226 -10.63 6.32 -4.00
C SER A 226 -9.68 5.42 -4.82
N LEU A 227 -8.39 5.38 -4.47
CA LEU A 227 -7.43 4.51 -5.15
C LEU A 227 -7.58 3.04 -4.75
N GLU A 228 -7.86 2.73 -3.48
CA GLU A 228 -8.17 1.37 -3.02
C GLU A 228 -9.43 0.84 -3.73
N GLU A 229 -10.52 1.63 -3.76
CA GLU A 229 -11.76 1.27 -4.47
C GLU A 229 -11.51 1.03 -5.96
N LEU A 230 -10.70 1.89 -6.59
CA LEU A 230 -10.32 1.73 -7.99
C LEU A 230 -9.54 0.44 -8.23
N VAL A 231 -8.56 0.12 -7.39
CA VAL A 231 -7.73 -1.09 -7.53
C VAL A 231 -8.59 -2.35 -7.33
N ASP A 232 -9.47 -2.34 -6.33
CA ASP A 232 -10.41 -3.44 -6.07
C ASP A 232 -11.37 -3.66 -7.25
N SER A 233 -11.84 -2.58 -7.90
CA SER A 233 -12.74 -2.66 -9.05
C SER A 233 -12.10 -3.28 -10.30
N ILE A 234 -10.77 -3.20 -10.41
CA ILE A 234 -10.01 -3.64 -11.58
C ILE A 234 -9.58 -5.11 -11.42
N ALA A 235 -9.36 -5.58 -10.19
CA ALA A 235 -9.03 -6.97 -9.87
C ALA A 235 -7.89 -7.57 -10.74
N ILE A 236 -6.92 -6.73 -11.15
CA ILE A 236 -5.73 -7.14 -11.89
C ILE A 236 -4.59 -7.39 -10.89
N ALA A 237 -3.92 -8.52 -11.04
CA ALA A 237 -2.75 -8.85 -10.23
C ALA A 237 -1.60 -7.86 -10.49
N GLY A 238 -1.08 -7.26 -9.42
CA GLY A 238 0.07 -6.34 -9.45
C GLY A 238 -0.27 -4.86 -9.26
N TYR A 239 -1.53 -4.53 -9.00
CA TYR A 239 -1.94 -3.18 -8.66
C TYR A 239 -2.10 -3.11 -7.14
N GLU A 240 -1.40 -2.19 -6.49
CA GLU A 240 -1.38 -2.08 -5.03
C GLU A 240 -1.28 -0.62 -4.60
N VAL A 241 -2.01 -0.27 -3.54
CA VAL A 241 -1.95 1.04 -2.90
C VAL A 241 -1.42 0.85 -1.48
N GLU A 242 -0.37 1.59 -1.15
CA GLU A 242 0.21 1.60 0.19
C GLU A 242 0.29 3.02 0.74
N TYR A 243 -0.18 3.22 1.97
CA TYR A 243 0.00 4.48 2.69
C TYR A 243 0.85 4.29 3.95
N HIS A 244 1.90 5.08 4.10
CA HIS A 244 2.80 5.07 5.25
C HIS A 244 3.42 6.43 5.55
N SER A 245 3.26 6.93 6.79
CA SER A 245 3.98 8.11 7.28
C SER A 245 3.83 9.36 6.41
N GLY A 246 2.66 9.57 5.82
CA GLY A 246 2.43 10.68 4.89
C GLY A 246 2.95 10.44 3.47
N VAL A 247 3.37 9.21 3.14
CA VAL A 247 3.74 8.78 1.78
C VAL A 247 2.71 7.76 1.30
N LEU A 248 1.99 8.09 0.23
CA LEU A 248 1.10 7.19 -0.51
C LEU A 248 1.83 6.71 -1.76
N THR A 249 1.94 5.39 -1.92
CA THR A 249 2.57 4.73 -3.05
C THR A 249 1.51 3.93 -3.80
N LEU A 250 1.31 4.22 -5.08
CA LEU A 250 0.43 3.46 -5.96
C LEU A 250 1.29 2.74 -7.00
N GLN A 251 1.31 1.42 -6.94
CA GLN A 251 2.01 0.55 -7.88
C GLN A 251 1.03 0.10 -8.96
N LEU A 252 1.34 0.37 -10.23
CA LEU A 252 0.51 -0.01 -11.38
C LEU A 252 1.27 -0.97 -12.30
N ALA A 253 1.90 -2.02 -11.76
CA ALA A 253 2.69 -3.01 -12.49
C ALA A 253 3.49 -2.42 -13.69
N ASP A 254 3.01 -2.66 -14.92
CA ASP A 254 3.65 -2.25 -16.18
C ASP A 254 3.62 -0.74 -16.47
N HIS A 255 2.81 0.02 -15.73
CA HIS A 255 2.63 1.47 -15.90
C HIS A 255 3.45 2.32 -14.91
N GLY A 256 4.24 1.67 -14.05
CA GLY A 256 5.15 2.31 -13.11
C GLY A 256 4.52 2.60 -11.75
N THR A 257 5.21 3.42 -10.96
CA THR A 257 4.86 3.68 -9.56
C THR A 257 4.69 5.17 -9.32
N TYR A 258 3.56 5.52 -8.72
CA TYR A 258 3.24 6.84 -8.24
C TYR A 258 3.63 6.98 -6.78
N VAL A 259 4.27 8.09 -6.41
CA VAL A 259 4.60 8.39 -5.02
C VAL A 259 4.09 9.78 -4.67
N ILE A 260 3.17 9.87 -3.71
CA ILE A 260 2.59 11.11 -3.19
C ILE A 260 3.08 11.28 -1.76
N ASN A 261 3.72 12.40 -1.44
CA ASN A 261 4.37 12.62 -0.16
C ASN A 261 3.97 13.96 0.46
N LYS A 262 3.55 13.93 1.73
CA LYS A 262 3.34 15.11 2.56
C LYS A 262 4.69 15.76 2.89
N GLN A 263 4.79 17.07 2.70
CA GLN A 263 5.98 17.86 3.06
C GLN A 263 5.62 18.95 4.07
N PRO A 264 5.47 18.62 5.36
CA PRO A 264 5.13 19.58 6.42
C PRO A 264 6.06 20.81 6.51
N PRO A 265 7.40 20.69 6.35
CA PRO A 265 8.28 21.86 6.42
C PRO A 265 7.96 22.93 5.37
N ASN A 266 7.51 22.48 4.18
CA ASN A 266 7.16 23.37 3.07
C ASN A 266 5.65 23.61 2.98
N LYS A 267 4.85 22.89 3.77
CA LYS A 267 3.38 22.85 3.70
C LYS A 267 2.86 22.51 2.29
N GLN A 268 3.50 21.53 1.67
CA GLN A 268 3.25 21.11 0.29
C GLN A 268 2.91 19.62 0.22
N ILE A 269 2.30 19.22 -0.88
CA ILE A 269 2.22 17.81 -1.30
C ILE A 269 3.10 17.61 -2.52
N TRP A 270 3.96 16.61 -2.50
CA TRP A 270 4.83 16.28 -3.62
C TRP A 270 4.33 15.01 -4.31
N LEU A 271 4.26 15.06 -5.63
CA LEU A 271 3.91 13.92 -6.48
C LEU A 271 5.12 13.52 -7.30
N SER A 272 5.39 12.23 -7.39
CA SER A 272 6.28 11.63 -8.39
C SER A 272 5.43 10.75 -9.29
N SER A 273 5.13 11.24 -10.49
CA SER A 273 4.45 10.45 -11.53
C SER A 273 5.48 9.78 -12.45
N PRO A 274 5.25 8.53 -12.87
CA PRO A 274 6.08 7.86 -13.89
C PRO A 274 5.99 8.53 -15.26
N PHE A 275 4.94 9.31 -15.54
CA PHE A 275 4.72 9.98 -16.82
C PHE A 275 5.12 11.46 -16.79
N SER A 276 4.60 12.22 -15.83
CA SER A 276 4.82 13.68 -15.76
C SER A 276 5.99 14.10 -14.85
N GLY A 277 6.60 13.15 -14.13
CA GLY A 277 7.74 13.38 -13.26
C GLY A 277 7.36 14.04 -11.93
N PRO A 278 8.34 14.66 -11.25
CA PRO A 278 8.13 15.25 -9.94
C PRO A 278 7.41 16.61 -10.03
N LYS A 279 6.32 16.74 -9.28
CA LYS A 279 5.52 17.97 -9.14
C LYS A 279 5.33 18.31 -7.66
N ARG A 280 5.17 19.60 -7.37
CA ARG A 280 5.01 20.13 -6.01
C ARG A 280 3.76 20.97 -5.97
N TYR A 281 2.82 20.62 -5.11
CA TYR A 281 1.53 21.26 -5.05
C TYR A 281 1.43 22.12 -3.79
N ASP A 282 0.94 23.34 -3.99
CA ASP A 282 0.65 24.32 -2.96
C ASP A 282 -0.87 24.36 -2.75
N TYR A 283 -1.31 24.56 -1.50
CA TYR A 283 -2.72 24.67 -1.21
C TYR A 283 -3.26 26.05 -1.57
N VAL A 284 -4.37 26.09 -2.31
CA VAL A 284 -5.06 27.32 -2.70
C VAL A 284 -6.42 27.35 -2.02
N GLU A 285 -6.59 28.24 -1.03
CA GLU A 285 -7.82 28.37 -0.24
C GLU A 285 -9.03 28.80 -1.09
N GLN A 286 -8.81 29.56 -2.18
CA GLN A 286 -9.90 30.03 -3.04
C GLN A 286 -10.61 28.89 -3.79
N THR A 287 -9.87 27.83 -4.12
CA THR A 287 -10.36 26.67 -4.87
C THR A 287 -10.43 25.41 -4.01
N ASP A 288 -10.10 25.53 -2.73
CA ASP A 288 -10.01 24.42 -1.77
C ASP A 288 -9.24 23.22 -2.32
N SER A 289 -8.13 23.48 -3.03
CA SER A 289 -7.45 22.47 -3.85
C SER A 289 -5.93 22.64 -3.85
N TRP A 290 -5.24 21.52 -4.05
CA TRP A 290 -3.79 21.46 -4.24
C TRP A 290 -3.44 21.74 -5.69
N VAL A 291 -2.76 22.85 -5.96
CA VAL A 291 -2.48 23.34 -7.33
C VAL A 291 -0.99 23.39 -7.60
N TYR A 292 -0.57 22.98 -8.79
CA TYR A 292 0.81 23.14 -9.23
C TYR A 292 1.02 24.52 -9.87
N SER A 293 1.93 25.30 -9.29
CA SER A 293 2.16 26.71 -9.67
C SER A 293 2.63 26.93 -11.12
N ARG A 294 3.13 25.92 -11.83
CA ARG A 294 3.64 26.10 -13.20
C ARG A 294 2.58 25.95 -14.28
N ASP A 295 1.66 25.00 -14.12
CA ASP A 295 0.62 24.70 -15.12
C ASP A 295 -0.79 25.04 -14.61
N GLY A 296 -0.94 25.40 -13.33
CA GLY A 296 -2.22 25.74 -12.71
C GLY A 296 -3.16 24.55 -12.56
N LYS A 297 -2.69 23.31 -12.81
CA LYS A 297 -3.52 22.12 -12.69
C LYS A 297 -3.61 21.67 -11.24
N SER A 298 -4.79 21.15 -10.85
CA SER A 298 -4.95 20.54 -9.54
C SER A 298 -4.30 19.15 -9.50
N LEU A 299 -3.99 18.68 -8.29
CA LEU A 299 -3.49 17.32 -8.05
C LEU A 299 -4.50 16.27 -8.54
N SER A 300 -5.77 16.45 -8.19
CA SER A 300 -6.85 15.53 -8.55
C SER A 300 -7.06 15.46 -10.07
N ASP A 301 -7.08 16.61 -10.76
CA ASP A 301 -7.23 16.64 -12.23
C ASP A 301 -6.10 15.88 -12.93
N LEU A 302 -4.86 16.06 -12.46
CA LEU A 302 -3.71 15.37 -13.05
C LEU A 302 -3.77 13.86 -12.81
N LEU A 303 -4.16 13.42 -11.61
CA LEU A 303 -4.34 12.00 -11.31
C LEU A 303 -5.49 11.41 -12.12
N ASN A 304 -6.62 12.12 -12.24
CA ASN A 304 -7.76 11.70 -13.06
C ASN A 304 -7.35 11.53 -14.53
N GLU A 305 -6.62 12.50 -15.11
CA GLU A 305 -6.13 12.43 -16.49
C GLU A 305 -5.19 11.23 -16.70
N GLU A 306 -4.16 11.08 -15.86
CA GLU A 306 -3.14 10.05 -16.03
C GLU A 306 -3.67 8.64 -15.74
N LEU A 307 -4.46 8.47 -14.67
CA LEU A 307 -5.04 7.18 -14.32
C LEU A 307 -6.13 6.79 -15.32
N SER A 308 -6.94 7.74 -15.80
CA SER A 308 -7.94 7.41 -16.83
C SER A 308 -7.30 6.96 -18.14
N ALA A 309 -6.19 7.60 -18.53
CA ALA A 309 -5.43 7.20 -19.71
C ALA A 309 -4.78 5.82 -19.55
N THR A 310 -4.22 5.55 -18.37
CA THR A 310 -3.54 4.28 -18.05
C THR A 310 -4.53 3.12 -17.99
N LEU A 311 -5.67 3.33 -17.35
CA LEU A 311 -6.67 2.30 -17.06
C LEU A 311 -7.74 2.18 -18.16
N ARG A 312 -7.74 3.10 -19.13
CA ARG A 312 -8.74 3.22 -20.21
C ARG A 312 -10.18 3.24 -19.68
N ARG A 313 -10.37 3.83 -18.50
CA ARG A 313 -11.65 3.97 -17.80
C ARG A 313 -11.72 5.37 -17.20
N PRO A 314 -12.90 5.96 -17.06
CA PRO A 314 -13.04 7.20 -16.31
C PRO A 314 -12.69 6.94 -14.85
N VAL A 315 -11.72 7.68 -14.33
CA VAL A 315 -11.32 7.70 -12.93
C VAL A 315 -11.74 9.02 -12.34
N ASP A 316 -12.35 8.96 -11.16
CA ASP A 316 -12.68 10.12 -10.37
C ASP A 316 -12.11 9.93 -8.97
N VAL A 317 -10.95 10.55 -8.72
CA VAL A 317 -10.33 10.62 -7.38
C VAL A 317 -10.91 11.80 -6.58
N THR A 318 -11.93 12.47 -7.12
CA THR A 318 -12.65 13.60 -6.53
C THR A 318 -13.96 13.10 -5.92
N GLN A 319 -13.90 12.19 -4.93
CA GLN A 319 -15.03 12.11 -4.01
C GLN A 319 -15.00 13.35 -3.14
N SER A 320 -15.83 14.31 -3.55
CA SER A 320 -16.14 15.53 -2.84
C SER A 320 -16.34 15.28 -1.35
N LEU A 321 -15.68 16.13 -0.59
CA LEU A 321 -15.96 16.42 0.80
C LEU A 321 -17.44 16.82 0.91
N GLU A 322 -18.29 15.90 1.36
CA GLU A 322 -19.53 16.25 2.07
C GLU A 322 -19.31 16.06 3.58
#